data_AF-A0A497NRA6-F1
#
_entry.id   AF-A0A497NRA6-F1
#
_cell.length_a   1.000
_cell.length_b   1.000
_cell.length_c   1.000
_cell.angle_alpha   90.00
_cell.angle_beta   90.00
_cell.angle_gamma   90.00
#
_symmetry.space_group_name_H-M   'P 1'
#
loop_
_entity.id
_entity.type
_entity.pdbx_description
1 polymer ?
#
loop_
_entity_poly.entity_id
_entity_poly.type
_entity_poly.pdbx_seq_one_letter_code
_entity_poly.pdbx_strand_id
1 'polypeptide(L)'
;MKEMFTPRDIGVKLLSYGPRTRLKLNGRDFRVEPDLLIALGGIGTFKGVTLEERLQELLKAGKDLERVAFKMHRESTRRGHASLTTSLSLQFEVNVCSRVASMLLVSPPFASYLQESQRRRRL
;
A
#
# COMPACT_ATOMS: atom_id res chain seq x y z
N MET A 1 -14.19 -38.35 5.41
CA MET A 1 -14.65 -36.98 5.76
C MET A 1 -13.53 -36.02 5.40
N LYS A 2 -13.77 -35.06 4.50
CA LYS A 2 -12.81 -33.98 4.21
C LYS A 2 -12.74 -33.09 5.45
N GLU A 3 -11.53 -32.80 5.93
CA GLU A 3 -11.30 -31.94 7.09
C GLU A 3 -12.09 -30.63 6.97
N MET A 4 -12.74 -30.24 8.07
CA MET A 4 -13.53 -29.01 8.14
C MET A 4 -12.55 -27.84 8.24
N PHE A 5 -12.44 -27.05 7.18
CA PHE A 5 -11.60 -25.84 7.14
C PHE A 5 -11.94 -24.93 8.32
N THR A 6 -10.93 -24.61 9.12
CA THR A 6 -11.00 -23.62 10.19
C THR A 6 -10.53 -22.26 9.68
N PRO A 7 -10.91 -21.14 10.31
CA PRO A 7 -10.39 -19.82 9.96
C PRO A 7 -8.86 -19.70 10.05
N ARG A 8 -8.20 -20.60 10.81
CA ARG A 8 -6.74 -20.65 10.95
C ARG A 8 -6.03 -21.22 9.73
N ASP A 9 -6.78 -21.86 8.83
CA ASP A 9 -6.23 -22.48 7.63
C ASP A 9 -6.14 -21.50 6.47
N ILE A 10 -6.73 -20.29 6.57
CA ILE A 10 -6.64 -19.26 5.53
C ILE A 10 -5.20 -18.79 5.40
N GLY A 11 -4.58 -19.08 4.27
CA GLY A 11 -3.26 -18.56 3.94
C GLY A 11 -3.37 -17.21 3.25
N VAL A 12 -2.61 -16.23 3.75
CA VAL A 12 -2.48 -14.90 3.14
C VAL A 12 -1.02 -14.65 2.83
N LYS A 13 -0.72 -14.29 1.57
CA LYS A 13 0.63 -13.97 1.11
C LYS A 13 0.62 -12.62 0.43
N LEU A 14 1.51 -11.71 0.86
CA LEU A 14 1.76 -10.47 0.14
C LEU A 14 2.54 -10.78 -1.14
N LEU A 15 1.95 -10.50 -2.30
CA LEU A 15 2.58 -10.68 -3.61
C LEU A 15 3.33 -9.43 -4.07
N SER A 16 2.72 -8.27 -3.88
CA SER A 16 3.26 -6.99 -4.33
C SER A 16 2.68 -5.85 -3.52
N TYR A 17 3.42 -4.74 -3.48
CA TYR A 17 2.98 -3.51 -2.85
C TYR A 17 3.57 -2.29 -3.56
N GLY A 18 2.91 -1.15 -3.43
CA GLY A 18 3.32 0.13 -3.99
C GLY A 18 2.42 1.26 -3.50
N PRO A 19 2.64 2.50 -3.94
CA PRO A 19 3.60 2.93 -4.95
C PRO A 19 5.01 3.03 -4.37
N ARG A 20 5.99 2.70 -5.20
CA ARG A 20 7.42 2.84 -4.87
C ARG A 20 8.13 3.39 -6.08
N THR A 21 9.13 4.23 -5.86
CA THR A 21 9.89 4.84 -6.95
C THR A 21 11.35 5.01 -6.56
N ARG A 22 12.15 5.44 -7.53
CA ARG A 22 13.51 5.94 -7.31
C ARG A 22 13.54 7.41 -7.66
N LEU A 23 14.01 8.23 -6.73
CA LEU A 23 14.23 9.65 -6.92
C LEU A 23 15.72 9.91 -7.11
N LYS A 24 16.08 10.86 -8.00
CA LYS A 24 17.48 11.24 -8.19
C LYS A 24 17.85 12.36 -7.21
N LEU A 25 18.79 12.08 -6.31
CA LEU A 25 19.35 13.05 -5.37
C LEU A 25 20.85 13.19 -5.59
N ASN A 26 21.31 14.39 -5.99
CA ASN A 26 22.73 14.66 -6.22
C ASN A 26 23.41 13.61 -7.12
N GLY A 27 22.71 13.15 -8.17
CA GLY A 27 23.21 12.12 -9.09
C GLY A 27 23.13 10.68 -8.59
N ARG A 28 22.56 10.41 -7.40
CA ARG A 28 22.35 9.06 -6.86
C ARG A 28 20.87 8.68 -6.85
N ASP A 29 20.60 7.41 -7.09
CA ASP A 29 19.25 6.85 -6.93
C ASP A 29 18.92 6.67 -5.44
N PHE A 30 17.81 7.25 -5.02
CA PHE A 30 17.25 7.08 -3.69
C PHE A 30 15.92 6.31 -3.80
N ARG A 31 15.86 5.12 -3.20
CA ARG A 31 14.65 4.30 -3.19
C ARG A 31 13.65 4.86 -2.18
N VAL A 32 12.44 5.14 -2.65
CA VAL A 32 11.34 5.65 -1.82
C VAL A 32 10.24 4.60 -1.75
N GLU A 33 10.02 4.10 -0.54
CA GLU A 33 8.94 3.16 -0.21
C GLU A 33 7.60 3.91 -0.02
N PRO A 34 6.45 3.21 -0.05
CA PRO A 34 5.12 3.84 -0.09
C PRO A 34 4.87 4.87 1.00
N ASP A 35 5.24 4.57 2.26
CA ASP A 35 4.97 5.46 3.39
C ASP A 35 5.63 6.83 3.19
N LEU A 36 6.91 6.83 2.78
CA LEU A 36 7.64 8.05 2.52
C LEU A 36 7.13 8.73 1.24
N LEU A 37 6.79 7.97 0.19
CA LEU A 37 6.29 8.54 -1.06
C LEU A 37 4.98 9.31 -0.84
N ILE A 38 4.03 8.68 -0.14
CA ILE A 38 2.72 9.27 0.17
C ILE A 38 2.91 10.48 1.08
N ALA A 39 3.80 10.39 2.08
CA ALA A 39 4.09 11.51 2.95
C ALA A 39 4.67 12.71 2.20
N LEU A 40 5.66 12.49 1.33
CA LEU A 40 6.24 13.53 0.49
C LEU A 40 5.18 14.16 -0.43
N GLY A 41 4.33 13.35 -1.05
CA GLY A 41 3.24 13.80 -1.92
C GLY A 41 2.24 14.69 -1.19
N GLY A 42 1.76 14.28 -0.01
CA GLY A 42 0.77 15.07 0.73
C GLY A 42 1.34 16.29 1.47
N ILE A 43 2.63 16.31 1.79
CA ILE A 43 3.31 17.56 2.23
C ILE A 43 3.47 18.53 1.05
N GLY A 44 3.79 17.99 -0.14
CA GLY A 44 4.10 18.75 -1.35
C GLY A 44 2.90 19.37 -2.06
N THR A 45 1.70 18.80 -1.90
CA THR A 45 0.48 19.26 -2.60
C THR A 45 0.22 20.76 -2.39
N PHE A 46 0.58 21.31 -1.24
CA PHE A 46 0.35 22.73 -0.92
C PHE A 46 1.46 23.69 -1.37
N LYS A 47 2.63 23.18 -1.80
CA LYS A 47 3.82 23.99 -2.04
C LYS A 47 4.31 24.00 -3.50
N GLY A 48 3.71 23.19 -4.38
CA GLY A 48 4.04 23.20 -5.82
C GLY A 48 5.48 22.78 -6.15
N VAL A 49 6.14 22.03 -5.27
CA VAL A 49 7.51 21.52 -5.47
C VAL A 49 7.49 20.05 -5.88
N THR A 50 8.58 19.58 -6.50
CA THR A 50 8.74 18.17 -6.84
C THR A 50 9.03 17.30 -5.61
N LEU A 51 8.89 15.97 -5.76
CA LEU A 51 9.25 15.02 -4.71
C LEU A 51 10.76 15.05 -4.41
N GLU A 52 11.61 15.24 -5.44
CA GLU A 52 13.06 15.36 -5.24
C GLU A 52 13.44 16.59 -4.44
N GLU A 53 12.88 17.76 -4.77
CA GLU A 53 13.12 19.02 -4.07
C GLU A 53 12.75 18.89 -2.59
N ARG A 54 11.57 18.33 -2.31
CA ARG A 54 11.09 18.10 -0.94
C ARG A 54 12.00 17.16 -0.16
N LEU A 55 12.38 16.05 -0.77
CA LEU A 55 13.26 15.07 -0.13
C LEU A 55 14.63 15.69 0.16
N GLN A 56 15.16 16.48 -0.78
CA GLN A 56 16.42 17.20 -0.60
C GLN A 56 16.35 18.24 0.53
N GLU A 57 15.24 19.00 0.64
CA GLU A 57 15.02 19.94 1.74
C GLU A 57 15.01 19.25 3.12
N LEU A 58 14.28 18.13 3.24
CA LEU A 58 14.20 17.38 4.49
C LEU A 58 15.56 16.82 4.90
N LEU A 59 16.31 16.29 3.95
CA LEU A 59 17.66 15.78 4.18
C LEU A 59 18.64 16.89 4.57
N LYS A 60 18.61 18.04 3.88
CA LYS A 60 19.42 19.22 4.23
C LYS A 60 19.10 19.74 5.63
N ALA A 61 17.83 19.68 6.03
CA ALA A 61 17.37 20.07 7.37
C ALA A 61 17.66 19.01 8.45
N GLY A 62 18.37 17.92 8.13
CA GLY A 62 18.70 16.85 9.07
C GLY A 62 17.47 16.15 9.65
N LYS A 63 16.35 16.12 8.91
CA LYS A 63 15.13 15.48 9.38
C LYS A 63 15.21 13.97 9.21
N ASP A 64 14.73 13.27 10.23
CA ASP A 64 14.41 11.85 10.17
C ASP A 64 13.17 11.63 9.28
N LEU A 65 13.39 10.99 8.13
CA LEU A 65 12.36 10.76 7.11
C LEU A 65 11.26 9.82 7.59
N GLU A 66 11.60 8.80 8.38
CA GLU A 66 10.64 7.85 8.93
C GLU A 66 9.70 8.56 9.91
N ARG A 67 10.29 9.38 10.80
CA ARG A 67 9.52 10.18 11.75
C ARG A 67 8.66 11.25 11.06
N VAL A 68 9.14 11.82 9.95
CA VAL A 68 8.35 12.76 9.14
C VAL A 68 7.16 12.05 8.51
N ALA A 69 7.37 10.89 7.88
CA ALA A 69 6.30 10.10 7.28
C ALA A 69 5.26 9.69 8.33
N PHE A 70 5.70 9.16 9.48
CA PHE A 70 4.82 8.78 10.57
C PHE A 70 3.94 9.93 11.06
N LYS A 71 4.53 11.13 11.30
CA LYS A 71 3.77 12.30 11.76
C LYS A 71 2.76 12.77 10.72
N MET A 72 3.15 12.75 9.44
CA MET A 72 2.27 13.13 8.34
C MET A 72 1.07 12.18 8.27
N HIS A 73 1.30 10.86 8.26
CA HIS A 73 0.23 9.86 8.23
C HIS A 73 -0.70 10.00 9.43
N ARG A 74 -0.15 10.11 10.64
CA ARG A 74 -0.95 10.30 11.86
C ARG A 74 -1.85 11.52 11.77
N GLU A 75 -1.32 12.66 11.33
CA GLU A 75 -2.09 13.90 11.25
C GLU A 75 -3.12 13.86 10.12
N SER A 76 -2.76 13.31 8.97
CA SER A 76 -3.67 13.09 7.84
C SER A 76 -4.84 12.18 8.24
N THR A 77 -4.58 11.07 8.94
CA THR A 77 -5.63 10.19 9.50
C THR A 77 -6.50 10.94 10.49
N ARG A 78 -5.90 11.70 11.43
CA ARG A 78 -6.64 12.48 12.42
C ARG A 78 -7.59 13.52 11.79
N ARG A 79 -7.19 14.11 10.66
CA ARG A 79 -7.98 15.12 9.93
C ARG A 79 -8.93 14.51 8.88
N GLY A 80 -8.92 13.20 8.69
CA GLY A 80 -9.77 12.53 7.69
C GLY A 80 -9.32 12.76 6.24
N HIS A 81 -8.04 12.98 5.99
CA HIS A 81 -7.48 13.10 4.63
C HIS A 81 -7.34 11.72 3.97
N ALA A 82 -8.48 11.06 3.72
CA ALA A 82 -8.54 9.67 3.25
C ALA A 82 -7.95 9.46 1.84
N SER A 83 -7.91 10.49 1.00
CA SER A 83 -7.34 10.40 -0.36
C SER A 83 -5.84 10.13 -0.40
N LEU A 84 -5.12 10.37 0.70
CA LEU A 84 -3.69 10.05 0.79
C LEU A 84 -3.46 8.54 0.92
N THR A 85 -4.36 7.83 1.60
CA THR A 85 -4.24 6.38 1.80
C THR A 85 -4.78 5.59 0.61
N THR A 86 -5.58 6.19 -0.28
CA THR A 86 -6.04 5.54 -1.53
C THR A 86 -4.93 5.33 -2.55
N SER A 87 -3.76 5.94 -2.35
CA SER A 87 -2.61 5.74 -3.22
C SER A 87 -1.92 4.40 -2.98
N LEU A 88 -2.03 3.84 -1.77
CA LEU A 88 -1.41 2.55 -1.42
C LEU A 88 -2.10 1.41 -2.18
N SER A 89 -1.29 0.58 -2.83
CA SER A 89 -1.74 -0.65 -3.49
C SER A 89 -1.06 -1.84 -2.85
N LEU A 90 -1.85 -2.80 -2.41
CA LEU A 90 -1.40 -4.08 -1.87
C LEU A 90 -2.04 -5.20 -2.69
N GLN A 91 -1.22 -6.17 -3.11
CA GLN A 91 -1.68 -7.35 -3.83
C GLN A 91 -1.44 -8.56 -2.94
N PHE A 92 -2.52 -9.26 -2.62
CA PHE A 92 -2.48 -10.45 -1.79
C PHE A 92 -2.94 -11.66 -2.58
N GLU A 93 -2.29 -12.79 -2.32
CA GLU A 93 -2.86 -14.11 -2.59
C GLU A 93 -3.56 -14.57 -1.32
N VAL A 94 -4.84 -14.94 -1.45
CA VAL A 94 -5.57 -15.60 -0.39
C VAL A 94 -5.89 -17.01 -0.85
N ASN A 95 -5.32 -18.00 -0.18
CA ASN A 95 -5.51 -19.42 -0.48
C ASN A 95 -6.20 -20.12 0.70
N VAL A 96 -6.62 -21.37 0.47
CA VAL A 96 -7.33 -22.18 1.48
C VAL A 96 -8.55 -21.44 2.04
N CYS A 97 -9.33 -20.85 1.12
CA CYS A 97 -10.49 -20.04 1.43
C CYS A 97 -11.76 -20.69 0.89
N SER A 98 -12.79 -20.80 1.72
CA SER A 98 -14.08 -21.35 1.28
C SER A 98 -14.72 -20.43 0.24
N ARG A 99 -15.63 -20.98 -0.60
CA ARG A 99 -16.29 -20.17 -1.62
C ARG A 99 -17.09 -19.02 -1.00
N VAL A 100 -17.78 -19.28 0.10
CA VAL A 100 -18.55 -18.26 0.85
C VAL A 100 -17.63 -17.17 1.39
N ALA A 101 -16.51 -17.54 2.02
CA ALA A 101 -15.54 -16.57 2.51
C ALA A 101 -14.93 -15.74 1.37
N SER A 102 -14.65 -16.38 0.22
CA SER A 102 -14.14 -15.66 -0.95
C SER A 102 -15.14 -14.63 -1.49
N MET A 103 -16.45 -14.86 -1.37
CA MET A 103 -17.47 -13.87 -1.75
C MET A 103 -17.43 -12.62 -0.87
N LEU A 104 -17.15 -12.79 0.44
CA LEU A 104 -16.97 -11.67 1.35
C LEU A 104 -15.68 -10.89 1.05
N LEU A 105 -14.59 -11.60 0.76
CA LEU A 105 -13.30 -10.98 0.42
C LEU A 105 -13.35 -10.17 -0.88
N VAL A 106 -14.19 -10.57 -1.84
CA VAL A 106 -14.37 -9.84 -3.11
C VAL A 106 -15.54 -8.86 -3.10
N SER A 107 -16.14 -8.61 -1.93
CA SER A 107 -17.24 -7.67 -1.78
C SER A 107 -16.85 -6.18 -1.75
N PRO A 108 -15.64 -5.77 -1.30
CA PRO A 108 -15.27 -4.36 -1.32
C PRO A 108 -15.27 -3.75 -2.73
N PRO A 109 -15.90 -2.59 -2.94
CA PRO A 109 -16.02 -1.99 -4.28
C PRO A 109 -14.73 -1.33 -4.78
N PHE A 110 -13.78 -1.01 -3.89
CA PHE A 110 -12.54 -0.30 -4.22
C PHE A 110 -11.32 -1.24 -4.33
N ALA A 111 -11.54 -2.48 -4.77
CA ALA A 111 -10.46 -3.44 -4.99
C ALA A 111 -10.67 -4.22 -6.30
N SER A 112 -9.58 -4.78 -6.80
CA SER A 112 -9.55 -5.60 -8.01
C SER A 112 -9.26 -7.05 -7.64
N TYR A 113 -9.95 -7.98 -8.30
CA TYR A 113 -9.93 -9.38 -7.91
C TYR A 113 -9.65 -10.29 -9.12
N LEU A 114 -8.76 -11.25 -8.91
CA LEU A 114 -8.61 -12.41 -9.78
C LEU A 114 -9.04 -13.62 -8.97
N GLN A 115 -10.15 -14.24 -9.36
CA GLN A 115 -10.71 -15.38 -8.66
C GLN A 115 -10.64 -16.63 -9.52
N GLU A 116 -10.33 -17.76 -8.90
CA GLU A 116 -10.38 -19.06 -9.58
C GLU A 116 -11.77 -19.32 -10.16
N SER A 117 -11.81 -19.69 -11.44
CA SER A 117 -13.06 -19.95 -12.15
C SER A 117 -13.53 -21.39 -11.93
N GLN A 118 -14.69 -21.56 -11.29
CA GLN A 118 -15.30 -22.89 -11.10
C GLN A 118 -15.69 -23.57 -12.42
N ARG A 119 -15.89 -22.80 -13.50
CA ARG A 119 -16.22 -23.34 -14.82
C ARG A 119 -15.01 -23.94 -15.55
N ARG A 120 -13.81 -23.48 -15.23
CA ARG A 120 -12.56 -23.88 -15.91
C ARG A 120 -11.65 -24.75 -15.03
N ARG A 121 -11.92 -24.82 -13.73
CA ARG A 121 -11.21 -25.70 -12.81
C ARG A 121 -11.49 -27.15 -13.21
N ARG A 122 -10.48 -27.84 -13.72
CA ARG A 122 -10.51 -29.30 -13.85
C ARG A 122 -10.43 -29.86 -12.43
N LEU A 123 -11.49 -30.54 -12.01
CA LEU A 123 -11.52 -31.29 -10.73
C LEU A 123 -10.63 -32.52 -10.83
#